data_AF-A0A3Q8RQA0-F1
#
_entry.id   AF-A0A3Q8RQA0-F1
#
_cell.length_a   1.000
_cell.length_b   1.000
_cell.length_c   1.000
_cell.angle_alpha   90.00
_cell.angle_beta   90.00
_cell.angle_gamma   90.00
#
_symmetry.space_group_name_H-M   'P 1'
#
loop_
_entity.id
_entity.type
_entity.pdbx_description
1 polymer ?
#
loop_
_entity_poly.entity_id
_entity_poly.type
_entity_poly.pdbx_seq_one_letter_code
_entity_poly.pdbx_strand_id
1 'polypeptide(L)'
;MIYTTTFLDFIEETRFLKLQNKFASYDVNSYPYDETYEKIVEGDFKVLEKDINPITEEEIFVYKSFYEDFIIPSISTLAGRYINYFKNKTENEMFEEEKIASFARHQLNRLFKIEIKAKEINYLNDVSKDLFIKQIKDVIDFLSDDYIIPSFSLDRKIKVKMNKTDIIVLFLLLRENKKIVYYTNTEFRLILEKTFLYFNEKDKTYYDISTKPTTISDILNGNRPINNSLKRLKNLFQGEEFYNTLN
;
A
#
# COMPACT_ATOMS: atom_id res chain seq x y z
N MET A 1 28.09 9.70 9.01
CA MET A 1 26.80 10.35 9.33
C MET A 1 25.75 9.76 8.39
N ILE A 2 24.87 8.89 8.89
CA ILE A 2 23.89 8.16 8.08
C ILE A 2 22.78 9.14 7.68
N TYR A 3 22.64 9.43 6.40
CA TYR A 3 21.55 10.24 5.89
C TYR A 3 20.25 9.42 5.97
N THR A 4 19.27 9.90 6.73
CA THR A 4 17.99 9.21 6.88
C THR A 4 17.09 9.55 5.69
N THR A 5 17.09 8.69 4.66
CA THR A 5 16.21 8.83 3.50
C THR A 5 14.73 8.58 3.83
N THR A 6 13.85 9.14 3.02
CA THR A 6 12.39 9.03 3.06
C THR A 6 11.85 8.67 1.68
N PHE A 7 10.59 8.25 1.58
CA PHE A 7 9.98 7.96 0.28
C PHE A 7 10.00 9.14 -0.69
N LEU A 8 9.92 10.38 -0.18
CA LEU A 8 9.94 11.58 -1.02
C LEU A 8 11.28 11.76 -1.74
N ASP A 9 12.36 11.28 -1.14
CA ASP A 9 13.71 11.46 -1.69
C ASP A 9 13.94 10.68 -2.99
N PHE A 10 13.05 9.74 -3.31
CA PHE A 10 13.12 8.91 -4.51
C PHE A 10 12.03 9.23 -5.55
N ILE A 11 11.08 10.13 -5.24
CA ILE A 11 10.02 10.55 -6.18
C ILE A 11 10.08 12.02 -6.58
N GLU A 12 10.81 12.85 -5.84
CA GLU A 12 11.06 14.24 -6.19
C GLU A 12 12.48 14.38 -6.74
N GLU A 13 12.58 14.81 -8.01
CA GLU A 13 13.85 14.98 -8.72
C GLU A 13 14.86 15.84 -7.95
N THR A 14 14.40 16.94 -7.35
CA THR A 14 15.26 17.83 -6.55
C THR A 14 15.80 17.16 -5.29
N ARG A 15 15.08 16.21 -4.70
CA ARG A 15 15.54 15.45 -3.54
C ARG A 15 16.45 14.30 -3.94
N PHE A 16 16.15 13.65 -5.07
CA PHE A 16 17.01 12.62 -5.62
C PHE A 16 18.39 13.18 -6.01
N LEU A 17 18.43 14.38 -6.60
CA LEU A 17 19.68 15.08 -6.86
C LEU A 17 20.45 15.36 -5.56
N LYS A 18 19.78 15.72 -4.47
CA LYS A 18 20.41 15.87 -3.15
C LYS A 18 20.99 14.56 -2.64
N LEU A 19 20.38 13.41 -2.93
CA LEU A 19 20.96 12.11 -2.62
C LEU A 19 22.24 11.85 -3.42
N GLN A 20 22.25 12.17 -4.73
CA GLN A 20 23.43 12.04 -5.56
C GLN A 20 24.58 12.93 -5.08
N ASN A 21 24.30 14.21 -4.82
CA ASN A 21 25.28 15.15 -4.27
C ASN A 21 25.77 14.73 -2.88
N LYS A 22 24.88 14.16 -2.06
CA LYS A 22 25.27 13.65 -0.74
C LYS A 22 26.24 12.48 -0.87
N PHE A 23 25.97 11.54 -1.76
CA PHE A 23 26.88 10.42 -2.01
C PHE A 23 28.20 10.89 -2.62
N ALA A 24 28.16 11.80 -3.59
CA ALA A 24 29.36 12.40 -4.20
C ALA A 24 30.27 13.08 -3.16
N SER A 25 29.68 13.69 -2.13
CA SER A 25 30.42 14.31 -1.03
C SER A 25 31.25 13.34 -0.17
N TYR A 26 31.06 12.03 -0.34
CA TYR A 26 31.86 11.01 0.34
C TYR A 26 33.17 10.70 -0.40
N ASP A 27 33.33 11.17 -1.65
CA ASP A 27 34.59 11.03 -2.37
C ASP A 27 35.71 11.77 -1.62
N VAL A 28 36.86 11.13 -1.44
CA VAL A 28 38.02 11.71 -0.75
C VAL A 28 38.56 12.97 -1.43
N ASN A 29 38.25 13.17 -2.72
CA ASN A 29 38.62 14.39 -3.45
C ASN A 29 37.52 15.46 -3.44
N SER A 30 36.38 15.19 -2.80
CA SER A 30 35.27 16.14 -2.75
C SER A 30 35.57 17.31 -1.82
N TYR A 31 35.24 18.53 -2.28
CA TYR A 31 35.17 19.68 -1.39
C TYR A 31 33.84 19.66 -0.60
N PRO A 32 33.85 19.85 0.72
CA PRO A 32 32.69 19.61 1.58
C PRO A 32 31.52 20.60 1.42
N TYR A 33 31.68 21.68 0.64
CA TYR A 33 30.69 22.75 0.50
C TYR A 33 30.12 22.88 -0.92
N ASP A 34 30.61 22.10 -1.89
CA ASP A 34 30.18 22.22 -3.28
C ASP A 34 29.22 21.07 -3.64
N GLU A 35 28.08 21.42 -4.24
CA GLU A 35 27.24 20.44 -4.92
C GLU A 35 27.98 19.97 -6.17
N THR A 36 28.29 18.67 -6.23
CA THR A 36 29.05 18.08 -7.35
C THR A 36 28.27 18.10 -8.66
N TYR A 37 26.95 18.01 -8.58
CA TYR A 37 26.04 17.89 -9.71
C TYR A 37 24.91 18.92 -9.65
N GLU A 38 24.72 19.67 -10.73
CA GLU A 38 23.60 20.61 -10.90
C GLU A 38 22.33 19.93 -11.42
N LYS A 39 22.45 18.72 -11.96
CA LYS A 39 21.37 17.91 -12.55
C LYS A 39 21.58 16.44 -12.21
N ILE A 40 20.52 15.64 -12.33
CA ILE A 40 20.61 14.20 -12.11
C ILE A 40 21.65 13.59 -13.05
N VAL A 41 22.56 12.83 -12.47
CA VAL A 41 23.49 11.98 -13.22
C VAL A 41 22.76 10.69 -13.60
N GLU A 42 22.70 10.41 -14.90
CA GLU A 42 22.14 9.17 -15.40
C GLU A 42 23.08 7.99 -15.16
N GLY A 43 22.52 6.86 -14.71
CA GLY A 43 23.29 5.65 -14.46
C GLY A 43 24.07 5.67 -13.15
N ASP A 44 24.87 4.62 -12.95
CA ASP A 44 25.65 4.44 -11.73
C ASP A 44 26.96 5.25 -11.80
N PHE A 45 27.40 5.73 -10.64
CA PHE A 45 28.71 6.36 -10.47
C PHE A 45 29.35 5.89 -9.17
N LYS A 46 30.67 6.00 -9.10
CA LYS A 46 31.45 5.53 -7.96
C LYS A 46 32.21 6.67 -7.31
N VAL A 47 32.34 6.59 -6.00
CA VAL A 47 33.20 7.47 -5.19
C VAL A 47 34.28 6.66 -4.51
N LEU A 48 35.44 7.26 -4.33
CA LEU A 48 36.51 6.67 -3.52
C LEU A 48 36.32 7.08 -2.07
N GLU A 49 35.97 6.15 -1.21
CA GLU A 49 35.81 6.37 0.23
C GLU A 49 37.00 5.82 1.00
N LYS A 50 37.36 6.50 2.09
CA LYS A 50 38.32 6.00 3.07
C LYS A 50 37.62 5.03 4.02
N ASP A 51 38.19 3.83 4.18
CA ASP A 51 37.68 2.77 5.04
C ASP A 51 38.81 2.18 5.90
N ILE A 52 38.48 1.29 6.83
CA ILE A 52 39.44 0.60 7.71
C ILE A 52 39.41 -0.89 7.40
N ASN A 53 40.59 -1.47 7.14
CA ASN A 53 40.71 -2.91 6.97
C ASN A 53 40.32 -3.62 8.29
N PRO A 54 39.30 -4.50 8.30
CA PRO A 54 38.81 -5.11 9.53
C PRO A 54 39.79 -6.12 10.16
N ILE A 55 40.84 -6.53 9.45
CA ILE A 55 41.84 -7.49 9.92
C ILE A 55 43.12 -6.76 10.35
N THR A 56 43.60 -5.81 9.54
CA THR A 56 44.89 -5.13 9.77
C THR A 56 44.75 -3.79 10.48
N GLU A 57 43.53 -3.26 10.63
CA GLU A 57 43.22 -1.92 11.13
C GLU A 57 43.86 -0.77 10.33
N GLU A 58 44.44 -1.07 9.16
CA GLU A 58 45.06 -0.09 8.28
C GLU A 58 44.00 0.66 7.46
N GLU A 59 44.29 1.93 7.18
CA GLU A 59 43.46 2.75 6.30
C GLU A 59 43.56 2.22 4.85
N ILE A 60 42.40 1.95 4.27
CA ILE A 60 42.27 1.53 2.87
C ILE A 60 41.34 2.50 2.13
N PHE A 61 41.45 2.49 0.80
CA PHE A 61 40.55 3.25 -0.06
C PHE A 61 39.73 2.28 -0.90
N VAL A 62 38.40 2.44 -0.88
CA VAL A 62 37.46 1.53 -1.52
C VAL A 62 36.53 2.32 -2.41
N TYR A 63 36.32 1.83 -3.63
CA TYR A 63 35.30 2.39 -4.52
C TYR A 63 33.92 1.87 -4.12
N LYS A 64 32.99 2.79 -3.85
CA LYS A 64 31.59 2.49 -3.58
C LYS A 64 30.69 3.00 -4.71
N SER A 65 29.68 2.21 -5.07
CA SER A 65 28.67 2.48 -6.08
C SER A 65 27.48 3.25 -5.48
N PHE A 66 26.98 4.23 -6.23
CA PHE A 66 25.78 4.97 -5.84
C PHE A 66 24.57 4.04 -5.75
N TYR A 67 24.40 3.13 -6.71
CA TYR A 67 23.27 2.22 -6.68
C TYR A 67 23.45 1.06 -5.69
N GLU A 68 24.56 0.33 -5.79
CA GLU A 68 24.75 -0.91 -5.03
C GLU A 68 25.01 -0.65 -3.55
N ASP A 69 25.87 0.32 -3.23
CA ASP A 69 26.33 0.55 -1.86
C ASP A 69 25.53 1.63 -1.11
N PHE A 70 24.79 2.49 -1.83
CA PHE A 70 24.07 3.61 -1.21
C PHE A 70 22.56 3.55 -1.40
N ILE A 71 22.06 3.48 -2.63
CA ILE A 71 20.61 3.53 -2.93
C ILE A 71 19.90 2.26 -2.49
N ILE A 72 20.38 1.07 -2.87
CA ILE A 72 19.74 -0.20 -2.52
C ILE A 72 19.63 -0.38 -0.99
N PRO A 73 20.70 -0.19 -0.19
CA PRO A 73 20.60 -0.25 1.26
C PRO A 73 19.67 0.81 1.85
N SER A 74 19.67 2.02 1.29
CA SER A 74 18.80 3.11 1.72
C SER A 74 17.32 2.78 1.50
N ILE A 75 16.96 2.26 0.33
CA ILE A 75 15.60 1.86 -0.01
C ILE A 75 15.16 0.69 0.87
N SER A 76 16.01 -0.33 1.04
CA SER A 76 15.69 -1.57 1.76
C SER A 76 15.21 -1.38 3.19
N THR A 77 15.46 -0.22 3.79
CA THR A 77 15.08 0.10 5.17
C THR A 77 13.89 1.05 5.28
N LEU A 78 13.32 1.51 4.16
CA LEU A 78 12.26 2.53 4.14
C LEU A 78 10.99 2.03 4.84
N ALA A 79 10.53 0.82 4.52
CA ALA A 79 9.29 0.29 5.10
C ALA A 79 9.42 0.15 6.62
N GLY A 80 10.49 -0.50 7.09
CA GLY A 80 10.75 -0.68 8.52
C GLY A 80 10.83 0.66 9.29
N ARG A 81 11.53 1.66 8.73
CA ARG A 81 11.63 2.99 9.34
C ARG A 81 10.27 3.69 9.40
N TYR A 82 9.49 3.63 8.33
CA TYR A 82 8.16 4.22 8.29
C TYR A 82 7.21 3.56 9.29
N ILE A 83 7.19 2.23 9.33
CA ILE A 83 6.36 1.44 10.24
C ILE A 83 6.71 1.77 11.70
N ASN A 84 8.00 1.82 12.03
CA ASN A 84 8.45 2.19 13.37
C ASN A 84 8.06 3.62 13.74
N TYR A 85 8.20 4.57 12.81
CA TYR A 85 7.70 5.94 13.00
C TYR A 85 6.19 5.95 13.28
N PHE A 86 5.41 5.22 12.48
CA PHE A 86 3.97 5.15 12.63
C PHE A 86 3.57 4.59 13.99
N LYS A 87 4.13 3.43 14.39
CA LYS A 87 3.89 2.79 15.69
C LYS A 87 4.23 3.71 16.85
N ASN A 88 5.44 4.29 16.84
CA ASN A 88 5.88 5.22 17.88
C ASN A 88 4.94 6.43 17.99
N LYS A 89 4.49 6.97 16.85
CA LYS A 89 3.57 8.11 16.84
C LYS A 89 2.20 7.73 17.39
N THR A 90 1.66 6.58 17.02
CA THR A 90 0.37 6.13 17.54
C THR A 90 0.45 5.80 19.02
N GLU A 91 1.46 5.06 19.47
CA GLU A 91 1.59 4.63 20.87
C GLU A 91 1.83 5.80 21.84
N ASN A 92 2.57 6.83 21.40
CA ASN A 92 2.95 7.95 22.27
C ASN A 92 2.05 9.19 22.14
N GLU A 93 1.40 9.40 20.98
CA GLU A 93 0.64 10.63 20.71
C GLU A 93 -0.87 10.39 20.47
N MET A 94 -1.32 9.14 20.28
CA MET A 94 -2.72 8.84 19.91
C MET A 94 -3.31 7.67 20.70
N PHE A 95 -4.19 7.96 21.66
CA PHE A 95 -4.78 6.91 22.51
C PHE A 95 -6.14 6.39 22.04
N GLU A 96 -6.80 7.09 21.10
CA GLU A 96 -8.12 6.72 20.60
C GLU A 96 -8.02 5.95 19.28
N GLU A 97 -8.62 4.76 19.23
CA GLU A 97 -8.64 3.90 18.03
C GLU A 97 -9.18 4.63 16.78
N GLU A 98 -10.16 5.53 16.96
CA GLU A 98 -10.69 6.33 15.85
C GLU A 98 -9.67 7.31 15.27
N LYS A 99 -8.87 7.96 16.14
CA LYS A 99 -7.81 8.88 15.72
C LYS A 99 -6.69 8.13 15.01
N ILE A 100 -6.32 6.96 15.52
CA ILE A 100 -5.33 6.08 14.89
C ILE A 100 -5.83 5.65 13.50
N ALA A 101 -7.08 5.19 13.38
CA ALA A 101 -7.64 4.78 12.10
C ALA A 101 -7.73 5.94 11.10
N SER A 102 -8.12 7.14 11.55
CA SER A 102 -8.15 8.34 10.71
C SER A 102 -6.75 8.72 10.22
N PHE A 103 -5.76 8.67 11.11
CA PHE A 103 -4.36 8.92 10.77
C PHE A 103 -3.82 7.88 9.78
N ALA A 104 -4.11 6.59 9.98
CA ALA A 104 -3.76 5.52 9.05
C ALA A 104 -4.34 5.77 7.65
N ARG A 105 -5.61 6.18 7.53
CA ARG A 105 -6.24 6.53 6.23
C ARG A 105 -5.54 7.71 5.57
N HIS A 106 -5.20 8.73 6.33
CA HIS A 106 -4.46 9.88 5.82
C HIS A 106 -3.09 9.46 5.25
N GLN A 107 -2.36 8.61 5.98
CA GLN A 107 -1.08 8.10 5.52
C GLN A 107 -1.19 7.20 4.28
N LEU A 108 -2.18 6.31 4.23
CA LEU A 108 -2.46 5.48 3.04
C LEU A 108 -2.71 6.33 1.79
N ASN A 109 -3.54 7.38 1.90
CA ASN A 109 -3.79 8.29 0.78
C ASN A 109 -2.52 8.97 0.28
N ARG A 110 -1.56 9.27 1.17
CA ARG A 110 -0.26 9.81 0.77
C ARG A 110 0.60 8.77 0.08
N LEU A 111 0.64 7.54 0.62
CA LEU A 111 1.42 6.44 0.06
C LEU A 111 0.92 6.03 -1.34
N PHE A 112 -0.39 6.00 -1.59
CA PHE A 112 -0.92 5.75 -2.94
C PHE A 112 -0.48 6.81 -3.95
N LYS A 113 -0.45 8.08 -3.56
CA LYS A 113 0.07 9.16 -4.42
C LYS A 113 1.57 8.98 -4.70
N ILE A 114 2.33 8.54 -3.71
CA ILE A 114 3.75 8.22 -3.86
C ILE A 114 3.91 7.02 -4.81
N GLU A 115 3.14 5.95 -4.65
CA GLU A 115 3.21 4.75 -5.48
C GLU A 115 2.92 5.06 -6.96
N ILE A 116 1.94 5.92 -7.24
CA ILE A 116 1.63 6.37 -8.61
C ILE A 116 2.85 7.09 -9.20
N LYS A 117 3.38 8.09 -8.49
CA LYS A 117 4.58 8.82 -8.93
C LYS A 117 5.79 7.90 -9.09
N ALA A 118 5.96 6.93 -8.20
CA ALA A 118 7.05 5.97 -8.25
C ALA A 118 7.03 5.12 -9.52
N LYS A 119 5.88 4.92 -10.17
CA LYS A 119 5.80 4.23 -11.46
C LYS A 119 6.21 5.12 -12.63
N GLU A 120 6.09 6.44 -12.48
CA GLU A 120 6.34 7.44 -13.54
C GLU A 120 7.78 7.95 -13.58
N ILE A 121 8.55 7.83 -12.50
CA ILE A 121 9.96 8.27 -12.47
C ILE A 121 10.83 7.48 -13.46
N ASN A 122 11.81 8.17 -14.05
CA ASN A 122 12.73 7.65 -15.07
C ASN A 122 14.20 7.73 -14.68
N TYR A 123 14.53 8.40 -13.56
CA TYR A 123 15.91 8.57 -13.10
C TYR A 123 16.42 7.45 -12.17
N LEU A 124 15.51 6.61 -11.66
CA LEU A 124 15.86 5.46 -10.84
C LEU A 124 15.90 4.21 -11.72
N ASN A 125 16.99 3.43 -11.64
CA ASN A 125 17.09 2.17 -12.41
C ASN A 125 15.99 1.16 -12.01
N ASP A 126 15.66 0.25 -12.92
CA ASP A 126 14.52 -0.68 -12.76
C ASP A 126 14.61 -1.53 -11.50
N VAL A 127 15.81 -2.04 -11.18
CA VAL A 127 16.04 -2.87 -9.98
C VAL A 127 15.73 -2.09 -8.70
N SER A 128 16.22 -0.85 -8.60
CA SER A 128 15.98 0.01 -7.44
C SER A 128 14.53 0.47 -7.39
N LYS A 129 13.90 0.69 -8.55
CA LYS A 129 12.49 1.08 -8.68
C LYS A 129 11.54 -0.02 -8.22
N ASP A 130 11.81 -1.26 -8.61
CA ASP A 130 11.04 -2.42 -8.16
C ASP A 130 11.16 -2.61 -6.64
N LEU A 131 12.36 -2.50 -6.10
CA LEU A 131 12.60 -2.54 -4.66
C LEU A 131 11.88 -1.39 -3.94
N PHE A 132 11.93 -0.18 -4.49
CA PHE A 132 11.25 0.99 -3.93
C PHE A 132 9.74 0.83 -3.89
N ILE A 133 9.13 0.36 -4.98
CA ILE A 133 7.70 0.06 -5.06
C ILE A 133 7.32 -1.03 -4.06
N LYS A 134 8.15 -2.07 -3.92
CA LYS A 134 7.93 -3.10 -2.90
C LYS A 134 7.88 -2.51 -1.49
N GLN A 135 8.83 -1.64 -1.14
CA GLN A 135 8.85 -0.99 0.17
C GLN A 135 7.62 -0.11 0.44
N ILE A 136 7.08 0.56 -0.59
CA ILE A 136 5.82 1.32 -0.45
C ILE A 136 4.66 0.35 -0.16
N LYS A 137 4.58 -0.77 -0.88
CA LYS A 137 3.53 -1.78 -0.70
C LYS A 137 3.58 -2.42 0.68
N ASP A 138 4.77 -2.78 1.18
CA ASP A 138 4.95 -3.35 2.52
C ASP A 138 4.34 -2.43 3.61
N VAL A 139 4.44 -1.11 3.45
CA VAL A 139 3.81 -0.14 4.38
C VAL A 139 2.30 -0.03 4.17
N ILE A 140 1.82 -0.04 2.93
CA ILE A 140 0.39 -0.02 2.61
C ILE A 140 -0.31 -1.23 3.22
N ASP A 141 0.28 -2.41 3.08
CA ASP A 141 -0.24 -3.67 3.60
C ASP A 141 -0.31 -3.61 5.13
N PHE A 142 0.78 -3.20 5.80
CA PHE A 142 0.81 -2.97 7.25
C PHE A 142 -0.32 -2.04 7.73
N LEU A 143 -0.48 -0.86 7.12
CA LEU A 143 -1.51 0.09 7.54
C LEU A 143 -2.92 -0.44 7.31
N SER A 144 -3.14 -1.14 6.19
CA SER A 144 -4.44 -1.68 5.82
C SER A 144 -4.86 -2.81 6.74
N ASP A 145 -3.96 -3.76 6.98
CA ASP A 145 -4.23 -4.98 7.75
C ASP A 145 -4.33 -4.73 9.25
N ASP A 146 -3.49 -3.86 9.81
CA ASP A 146 -3.40 -3.68 11.26
C ASP A 146 -4.31 -2.54 11.79
N TYR A 147 -4.64 -1.55 10.96
CA TYR A 147 -5.32 -0.34 11.46
C TYR A 147 -6.62 0.02 10.72
N ILE A 148 -6.79 -0.36 9.46
CA ILE A 148 -8.01 -0.05 8.70
C ILE A 148 -9.02 -1.18 8.75
N ILE A 149 -8.62 -2.41 8.41
CA ILE A 149 -9.50 -3.57 8.40
C ILE A 149 -10.00 -3.91 9.82
N PRO A 150 -9.18 -3.84 10.89
CA PRO A 150 -9.63 -4.12 12.25
C PRO A 150 -10.54 -3.03 12.83
N SER A 151 -10.45 -1.78 12.35
CA SER A 151 -11.24 -0.64 12.84
C SER A 151 -12.64 -0.50 12.21
N PHE A 152 -13.08 -1.50 11.44
CA PHE A 152 -14.49 -1.65 11.06
C PHE A 152 -15.29 -2.29 12.22
N SER A 153 -15.62 -1.46 13.21
CA SER A 153 -16.67 -1.78 14.18
C SER A 153 -18.02 -1.95 13.45
N LEU A 154 -18.99 -2.67 14.06
CA LEU A 154 -20.30 -2.98 13.46
C LEU A 154 -21.04 -1.72 12.94
N ASP A 155 -20.85 -0.57 13.58
CA ASP A 155 -21.38 0.74 13.20
C ASP A 155 -20.73 1.34 11.94
N ARG A 156 -19.54 0.87 11.54
CA ARG A 156 -18.77 1.36 10.38
C ARG A 156 -18.88 0.49 9.14
N LYS A 157 -19.38 -0.74 9.27
CA LYS A 157 -19.66 -1.60 8.11
C LYS A 157 -20.78 -1.01 7.26
N ILE A 158 -20.67 -1.19 5.95
CA ILE A 158 -21.67 -0.70 5.00
C ILE A 158 -22.94 -1.54 5.18
N LYS A 159 -24.00 -0.90 5.66
CA LYS A 159 -25.33 -1.49 5.82
C LYS A 159 -26.02 -1.56 4.46
N VAL A 160 -26.06 -2.76 3.88
CA VAL A 160 -26.69 -2.97 2.59
C VAL A 160 -28.09 -3.52 2.79
N LYS A 161 -29.10 -2.83 2.27
CA LYS A 161 -30.51 -3.27 2.31
C LYS A 161 -30.77 -4.41 1.32
N MET A 162 -30.02 -5.49 1.46
CA MET A 162 -30.05 -6.71 0.65
C MET A 162 -29.75 -7.90 1.56
N ASN A 163 -30.26 -9.08 1.20
CA ASN A 163 -29.90 -10.28 1.94
C ASN A 163 -28.44 -10.70 1.65
N LYS A 164 -27.90 -11.55 2.53
CA LYS A 164 -26.50 -12.02 2.46
C LYS A 164 -26.10 -12.58 1.10
N THR A 165 -26.95 -13.41 0.50
CA THR A 165 -26.61 -14.10 -0.77
C THR A 165 -26.54 -13.11 -1.93
N ASP A 166 -27.43 -12.12 -1.96
CA ASP A 166 -27.47 -11.13 -3.03
C ASP A 166 -26.23 -10.24 -3.03
N ILE A 167 -25.73 -9.87 -1.84
CA ILE A 167 -24.46 -9.12 -1.70
C ILE A 167 -23.30 -9.95 -2.27
N ILE A 168 -23.18 -11.21 -1.83
CA ILE A 168 -22.10 -12.11 -2.29
C ILE A 168 -22.16 -12.26 -3.82
N VAL A 169 -23.34 -12.51 -4.38
CA VAL A 169 -23.52 -12.70 -5.82
C VAL A 169 -23.25 -11.42 -6.60
N LEU A 170 -23.68 -10.26 -6.11
CA LEU A 170 -23.41 -8.96 -6.75
C LEU A 170 -21.92 -8.73 -6.90
N PHE A 171 -21.16 -8.84 -5.81
CA PHE A 171 -19.72 -8.60 -5.88
C PHE A 171 -18.99 -9.68 -6.68
N LEU A 172 -19.48 -10.94 -6.66
CA LEU A 172 -18.93 -11.96 -7.55
C LEU A 172 -19.14 -11.60 -9.02
N LEU A 173 -20.34 -11.15 -9.40
CA LEU A 173 -20.60 -10.68 -10.76
C LEU A 173 -19.66 -9.53 -11.14
N LEU A 174 -19.43 -8.57 -10.25
CA LEU A 174 -18.48 -7.48 -10.49
C LEU A 174 -17.05 -8.01 -10.71
N ARG A 175 -16.61 -8.99 -9.91
CA ARG A 175 -15.29 -9.63 -10.03
C ARG A 175 -15.13 -10.40 -11.33
N GLU A 176 -16.06 -11.32 -11.61
CA GLU A 176 -16.01 -12.19 -12.80
C GLU A 176 -16.15 -11.37 -14.11
N ASN A 177 -16.85 -10.24 -14.07
CA ASN A 177 -16.96 -9.32 -15.21
C ASN A 177 -15.86 -8.24 -15.24
N LYS A 178 -14.80 -8.39 -14.43
CA LYS A 178 -13.63 -7.49 -14.38
C LYS A 178 -13.99 -6.02 -14.15
N LYS A 179 -15.06 -5.76 -13.39
CA LYS A 179 -15.45 -4.41 -12.96
C LYS A 179 -14.74 -3.99 -11.67
N ILE A 180 -14.16 -4.95 -10.95
CA ILE A 180 -13.29 -4.75 -9.80
C ILE A 180 -12.03 -5.61 -9.95
N VAL A 181 -11.01 -5.32 -9.15
CA VAL A 181 -9.76 -6.10 -9.08
C VAL A 181 -10.06 -7.56 -8.77
N TYR A 182 -9.29 -8.47 -9.38
CA TYR A 182 -9.44 -9.89 -9.13
C TYR A 182 -8.76 -10.29 -7.83
N TYR A 183 -9.58 -10.58 -6.81
CA TYR A 183 -9.15 -11.16 -5.53
C TYR A 183 -9.39 -12.67 -5.52
N THR A 184 -8.49 -13.42 -4.88
CA THR A 184 -8.69 -14.86 -4.65
C THR A 184 -9.97 -15.10 -3.85
N ASN A 185 -10.53 -16.31 -3.91
CA ASN A 185 -11.78 -16.62 -3.21
C ASN A 185 -11.69 -16.38 -1.68
N THR A 186 -10.51 -16.58 -1.09
CA THR A 186 -10.27 -16.35 0.34
C THR A 186 -10.25 -14.86 0.66
N GLU A 187 -9.48 -14.06 -0.07
CA GLU A 187 -9.40 -12.60 0.11
C GLU A 187 -10.76 -11.96 -0.13
N PHE A 188 -11.41 -12.34 -1.22
CA PHE A 188 -12.73 -11.84 -1.60
C PHE A 188 -13.78 -12.12 -0.51
N ARG A 189 -13.75 -13.32 0.09
CA ARG A 189 -14.59 -13.65 1.24
C ARG A 189 -14.31 -12.72 2.43
N LEU A 190 -13.05 -12.53 2.78
CA LEU A 190 -12.67 -11.68 3.92
C LEU A 190 -13.12 -10.23 3.72
N ILE A 191 -12.97 -9.69 2.51
CA ILE A 191 -13.47 -8.36 2.15
C ILE A 191 -14.98 -8.27 2.43
N LEU A 192 -15.76 -9.25 1.96
CA LEU A 192 -17.20 -9.25 2.17
C LEU A 192 -17.58 -9.31 3.66
N GLU A 193 -16.92 -10.19 4.42
CA GLU A 193 -17.20 -10.40 5.85
C GLU A 193 -16.78 -9.18 6.71
N LYS A 194 -15.72 -8.48 6.31
CA LYS A 194 -15.19 -7.32 7.06
C LYS A 194 -15.84 -6.00 6.68
N THR A 195 -16.38 -5.86 5.47
CA THR A 195 -16.87 -4.55 4.97
C THR A 195 -18.39 -4.38 5.06
N PHE A 196 -19.18 -5.44 4.90
CA PHE A 196 -20.63 -5.30 4.71
C PHE A 196 -21.47 -5.95 5.81
N LEU A 197 -22.62 -5.34 6.09
CA LEU A 197 -23.73 -5.95 6.82
C LEU A 197 -24.90 -6.20 5.87
N TYR A 198 -25.55 -7.35 6.04
CA TYR A 198 -26.75 -7.69 5.28
C TYR A 198 -28.01 -7.42 6.09
N PHE A 199 -29.09 -7.05 5.40
CA PHE A 199 -30.39 -6.82 6.00
C PHE A 199 -31.18 -8.13 6.09
N ASN A 200 -31.67 -8.45 7.28
CA ASN A 200 -32.59 -9.55 7.49
C ASN A 200 -34.03 -9.01 7.53
N GLU A 201 -34.82 -9.39 6.53
CA GLU A 201 -36.21 -8.95 6.38
C GLU A 201 -37.13 -9.45 7.52
N LYS A 202 -36.77 -10.54 8.21
CA LYS A 202 -37.63 -11.14 9.24
C LYS A 202 -37.73 -10.30 10.50
N ASP A 203 -36.60 -9.80 10.97
CA ASP A 203 -36.44 -9.01 12.20
C ASP A 203 -36.10 -7.54 11.93
N LYS A 204 -35.93 -7.17 10.66
CA LYS A 204 -35.61 -5.81 10.20
C LYS A 204 -34.32 -5.25 10.78
N THR A 205 -33.33 -6.12 11.02
CA THR A 205 -32.02 -5.76 11.56
C THR A 205 -30.87 -6.14 10.62
N TYR A 206 -29.70 -5.56 10.87
CA TYR A 206 -28.49 -5.80 10.10
C TYR A 206 -27.58 -6.80 10.81
N TYR A 207 -27.00 -7.73 10.05
CA TYR A 207 -26.15 -8.80 10.55
C TYR A 207 -24.84 -8.92 9.76
N ASP A 208 -23.83 -9.46 10.42
CA ASP A 208 -22.55 -9.77 9.79
C ASP A 208 -22.69 -10.80 8.68
N ILE A 209 -21.98 -10.56 7.58
CA ILE A 209 -21.77 -11.61 6.60
C ILE A 209 -20.81 -12.63 7.23
N SER A 210 -21.28 -13.85 7.40
CA SER A 210 -20.47 -15.01 7.76
C SER A 210 -20.74 -16.14 6.78
N THR A 211 -19.68 -16.68 6.18
CA THR A 211 -19.75 -17.69 5.14
C THR A 211 -18.76 -18.83 5.38
N LYS A 212 -19.11 -20.03 4.90
CA LYS A 212 -18.17 -21.17 4.89
C LYS A 212 -17.07 -20.90 3.85
N PRO A 213 -15.83 -21.40 4.05
CA PRO A 213 -14.74 -21.23 3.09
C PRO A 213 -15.09 -21.67 1.66
N THR A 214 -15.91 -22.72 1.51
CA THR A 214 -16.33 -23.25 0.20
C THR A 214 -17.42 -22.44 -0.48
N THR A 215 -18.03 -21.44 0.19
CA THR A 215 -19.23 -20.76 -0.32
C THR A 215 -19.02 -20.15 -1.70
N ILE A 216 -17.88 -19.50 -1.92
CA ILE A 216 -17.56 -18.87 -3.19
C ILE A 216 -17.31 -19.91 -4.28
N SER A 217 -16.51 -20.95 -4.00
CA SER A 217 -16.27 -22.04 -4.94
C SER A 217 -17.55 -22.79 -5.29
N ASP A 218 -18.45 -22.99 -4.33
CA ASP A 218 -19.72 -23.68 -4.54
C ASP A 218 -20.64 -22.88 -5.47
N ILE A 219 -20.62 -21.55 -5.38
CA ILE A 219 -21.37 -20.67 -6.30
C ILE A 219 -20.79 -20.75 -7.71
N LEU A 220 -19.46 -20.62 -7.85
CA LEU A 220 -18.78 -20.63 -9.16
C LEU A 220 -18.92 -21.98 -9.87
N ASN A 221 -18.84 -23.08 -9.12
CA ASN A 221 -18.95 -24.44 -9.65
C ASN A 221 -20.42 -24.86 -9.89
N GLY A 222 -21.40 -24.01 -9.58
CA GLY A 222 -22.83 -24.33 -9.73
C GLY A 222 -23.39 -25.28 -8.67
N ASN A 223 -22.61 -25.64 -7.65
CA ASN A 223 -23.05 -26.48 -6.52
C ASN A 223 -24.05 -25.75 -5.60
N ARG A 224 -24.09 -24.41 -5.66
CA ARG A 224 -25.03 -23.58 -4.91
C ARG A 224 -25.90 -22.77 -5.86
N PRO A 225 -27.24 -22.97 -5.88
CA PRO A 225 -28.12 -22.26 -6.79
C PRO A 225 -28.22 -20.78 -6.43
N ILE A 226 -27.98 -19.90 -7.42
CA ILE A 226 -28.05 -18.43 -7.26
C ILE A 226 -29.13 -17.77 -8.12
N ASN A 227 -29.97 -18.55 -8.83
CA ASN A 227 -30.97 -18.04 -9.78
C ASN A 227 -31.91 -16.99 -9.17
N ASN A 228 -32.35 -17.21 -7.93
CA ASN A 228 -33.22 -16.27 -7.23
C ASN A 228 -32.49 -14.95 -6.91
N SER A 229 -31.21 -15.01 -6.55
CA SER A 229 -30.38 -13.83 -6.34
C SER A 229 -30.17 -13.07 -7.64
N LEU A 230 -29.85 -13.76 -8.74
CA LEU A 230 -29.72 -13.14 -10.06
C LEU A 230 -31.01 -12.44 -10.49
N LYS A 231 -32.17 -13.06 -10.28
CA LYS A 231 -33.47 -12.46 -10.58
C LYS A 231 -33.71 -11.19 -9.77
N ARG A 232 -33.48 -11.22 -8.45
CA ARG A 232 -33.64 -10.05 -7.59
C ARG A 232 -32.68 -8.91 -7.95
N LEU A 233 -31.42 -9.23 -8.23
CA LEU A 233 -30.43 -8.24 -8.66
C LEU A 233 -30.83 -7.58 -9.99
N LYS A 234 -31.25 -8.36 -10.99
CA LYS A 234 -31.75 -7.80 -12.25
C LYS A 234 -32.93 -6.86 -12.03
N ASN A 235 -33.90 -7.26 -11.23
CA ASN A 235 -35.06 -6.42 -10.93
C ASN A 235 -34.65 -5.12 -10.20
N LEU A 236 -33.72 -5.21 -9.25
CA LEU A 236 -33.20 -4.05 -8.52
C LEU A 236 -32.64 -2.98 -9.45
N PHE A 237 -31.81 -3.38 -10.43
CA PHE A 237 -31.19 -2.46 -11.39
C PHE A 237 -32.11 -2.10 -12.57
N GLN A 238 -33.30 -2.68 -12.69
CA GLN A 238 -34.26 -2.31 -13.73
C GLN A 238 -35.29 -1.28 -13.26
N GLY A 239 -35.49 -1.14 -11.94
CA GLY A 239 -36.46 -0.20 -11.40
C GLY A 239 -36.01 1.26 -11.59
N GLU A 240 -36.88 2.11 -12.12
CA GLU A 240 -36.60 3.54 -12.27
C GLU A 240 -36.29 4.23 -10.93
N GLU A 241 -36.88 3.76 -9.82
CA GLU A 241 -36.59 4.24 -8.46
C GLU A 241 -35.09 4.16 -8.10
N PHE A 242 -34.39 3.14 -8.60
CA PHE A 242 -32.94 2.99 -8.38
C PHE A 242 -32.13 4.11 -9.03
N TYR A 243 -32.62 4.69 -10.13
CA TYR A 243 -31.94 5.75 -10.87
C TYR A 243 -32.45 7.15 -10.50
N ASN A 244 -33.69 7.25 -10.03
CA ASN A 244 -34.32 8.51 -9.63
C ASN A 244 -33.94 8.97 -8.22
N THR A 245 -33.09 8.23 -7.50
CA THR A 245 -32.67 8.52 -6.11
C THR A 245 -31.54 9.56 -6.01
N LEU A 246 -31.01 10.03 -7.15
CA LEU A 246 -29.91 11.01 -7.22
C LEU A 246 -30.36 12.38 -7.81
N ASN A 247 -31.65 12.55 -8.09
CA ASN A 247 -32.28 13.81 -8.51
C ASN A 247 -33.00 14.46 -7.32
#